data_AF-A0A382AMC0-F1
#
_entry.id   AF-A0A382AMC0-F1
#
_cell.length_a   1.000
_cell.length_b   1.000
_cell.length_c   1.000
_cell.angle_alpha   90.00
_cell.angle_beta   90.00
_cell.angle_gamma   90.00
#
_symmetry.space_group_name_H-M   'P 1'
#
loop_
_entity.id
_entity.type
_entity.pdbx_description
1 polymer ?
#
loop_
_entity_poly.entity_id
_entity_poly.type
_entity_poly.pdbx_seq_one_letter_code
_entity_poly.pdbx_strand_id
1 'polypeptide(L)' 'MKINITEPKLPNSGALVIGVLKGGVLLTTGKELDKASNGALSKAIKSSR' A
#
# COMPACT_ATOMS: atom_id res chain seq x y z
N MET A 1 -25.85 14.62 -2.39
CA MET A 1 -25.01 13.41 -2.36
C MET A 1 -24.50 13.24 -0.95
N LYS A 2 -24.75 12.12 -0.26
CA LYS A 2 -24.15 11.85 1.06
C LYS A 2 -22.81 11.16 0.82
N ILE A 3 -21.71 11.85 1.07
CA ILE A 3 -20.36 11.28 1.02
C ILE A 3 -19.95 10.99 2.45
N ASN A 4 -19.85 9.70 2.80
CA ASN A 4 -19.22 9.29 4.05
C ASN A 4 -17.75 9.02 3.77
N ILE A 5 -16.88 9.74 4.47
CA ILE A 5 -15.43 9.49 4.47
C ILE A 5 -15.13 8.75 5.77
N THR A 6 -14.78 7.47 5.66
CA THR A 6 -14.33 6.64 6.77
C THR A 6 -12.81 6.54 6.75
N GLU A 7 -12.18 6.46 7.91
CA GLU A 7 -10.76 6.14 7.97
C GLU A 7 -10.50 4.78 7.32
N PRO A 8 -9.52 4.69 6.39
CA PRO A 8 -9.14 3.43 5.79
C PRO A 8 -8.52 2.52 6.86
N LYS A 9 -9.20 1.40 7.18
CA LYS A 9 -8.65 0.38 8.06
C LYS A 9 -8.05 -0.75 7.23
N LEU A 10 -6.82 -1.14 7.55
CA LEU A 10 -6.21 -2.32 6.95
C LEU A 10 -6.98 -3.58 7.36
N PRO A 11 -7.28 -4.49 6.43
CA PRO A 11 -7.86 -5.77 6.79
C PRO A 11 -6.87 -6.57 7.63
N ASN A 12 -7.37 -7.28 8.64
CA ASN A 12 -6.52 -8.10 9.52
C ASN A 12 -6.06 -9.41 8.87
N SER A 13 -6.68 -9.81 7.76
CA SER A 13 -6.37 -11.05 7.04
C SER A 13 -6.82 -10.97 5.58
N GLY A 14 -6.30 -11.86 4.74
CA GLY A 14 -6.63 -11.96 3.33
C GLY A 14 -5.69 -11.19 2.40
N ALA A 15 -6.01 -11.19 1.10
CA ALA A 15 -5.23 -10.48 0.09
C ALA A 15 -5.60 -8.99 0.07
N LEU A 16 -4.58 -8.13 0.05
CA LEU A 16 -4.72 -6.70 -0.09
C LEU A 16 -4.10 -6.25 -1.42
N VAL A 17 -4.87 -5.56 -2.24
CA VAL A 17 -4.43 -5.05 -3.55
C VAL A 17 -4.13 -3.57 -3.44
N ILE A 18 -2.93 -3.16 -3.86
CA ILE A 18 -2.52 -1.75 -3.91
C ILE A 18 -1.98 -1.39 -5.30
N GLY A 19 -2.20 -0.14 -5.71
CA GLY A 19 -1.65 0.39 -6.94
C GLY A 19 -0.19 0.84 -6.78
N VAL A 20 0.65 0.46 -7.74
CA VAL A 20 2.05 0.90 -7.85
C VAL A 20 2.25 1.54 -9.22
N LEU A 21 2.83 2.72 -9.26
CA LEU A 21 3.11 3.44 -10.51
C LEU A 21 4.41 2.95 -11.16
N LYS A 22 4.58 3.31 -12.44
CA LYS A 22 5.80 3.07 -13.19
C LYS A 22 7.02 3.55 -12.40
N GLY A 23 8.09 2.77 -12.44
CA GLY A 23 9.28 3.04 -11.65
C GLY A 23 9.25 2.45 -10.24
N GLY A 24 8.17 1.76 -9.84
CA GLY A 24 8.03 1.18 -8.51
C GLY A 24 7.60 2.18 -7.45
N VAL A 25 6.90 3.24 -7.86
CA VAL A 25 6.48 4.33 -6.96
C VAL A 25 5.17 3.94 -6.28
N LEU A 26 5.21 3.80 -4.96
CA LEU A 26 4.04 3.52 -4.14
C LEU A 26 3.13 4.76 -4.03
N LEU A 27 1.82 4.55 -4.20
CA LEU A 27 0.79 5.55 -3.85
C LEU A 27 0.72 5.76 -2.33
N THR A 28 -0.01 6.78 -1.86
CA THR A 28 -0.10 7.15 -0.43
C THR A 28 -0.44 5.96 0.47
N THR A 29 -1.48 5.19 0.12
CA THR A 29 -1.86 3.97 0.85
C THR A 29 -0.77 2.90 0.84
N GLY A 30 -0.06 2.74 -0.29
CA GLY A 30 1.05 1.80 -0.41
C GLY A 30 2.26 2.21 0.45
N LYS A 31 2.54 3.52 0.58
CA LYS A 31 3.60 4.04 1.46
C LYS A 31 3.30 3.83 2.93
N GLU A 32 2.06 4.03 3.35
CA GLU A 32 1.63 3.77 4.72
C GLU A 32 1.73 2.27 5.06
N LEU A 33 1.31 1.41 4.13
CA LEU A 33 1.47 -0.04 4.27
C LEU A 33 2.93 -0.48 4.28
N ASP A 34 3.78 0.13 3.45
CA ASP A 34 5.22 -0.14 3.44
C ASP A 34 5.86 0.29 4.77
N LYS A 35 5.46 1.44 5.32
CA LYS A 35 5.87 1.88 6.66
C LYS A 35 5.42 0.89 7.74
N ALA A 36 4.16 0.44 7.71
CA ALA A 36 3.62 -0.54 8.65
C ALA A 36 4.32 -1.90 8.55
N SER A 37 4.88 -2.23 7.38
CA SER A 37 5.64 -3.45 7.12
C SER A 37 7.16 -3.27 7.15
N ASN A 38 7.67 -2.17 7.73
CA ASN A 38 9.11 -1.88 7.87
C ASN A 38 9.88 -1.89 6.54
N GLY A 39 9.28 -1.35 5.48
CA GLY A 39 9.89 -1.20 4.15
C GLY A 39 9.91 -2.49 3.33
N ALA A 40 9.13 -3.51 3.71
CA ALA A 40 9.12 -4.80 3.04
C ALA A 40 8.69 -4.71 1.56
N LEU A 41 7.68 -3.88 1.25
CA LEU A 41 7.19 -3.72 -0.12
C LEU A 41 8.26 -3.04 -0.98
N SER A 42 8.88 -1.98 -0.46
CA SER A 42 9.98 -1.29 -1.15
C SER A 42 11.17 -2.21 -1.41
N LYS A 43 11.52 -3.08 -0.46
CA LYS A 43 12.58 -4.08 -0.65
C LYS A 43 12.22 -5.10 -1.74
N ALA A 44 11.01 -5.66 -1.69
CA ALA A 44 10.54 -6.64 -2.67
C ALA A 44 10.50 -6.08 -4.10
N ILE A 45 10.01 -4.85 -4.27
CA ILE A 45 9.98 -4.17 -5.58
C ILE A 45 11.39 -3.93 -6.12
N LYS A 46 12.36 -3.58 -5.26
CA LYS A 46 13.76 -3.39 -5.65
C LYS A 46 14.45 -4.69 -6.03
N SER A 47 14.18 -5.79 -5.32
CA SER A 47 14.77 -7.10 -5.60
C SER A 47 14.14 -7.83 -6.79
N SER A 48 12.94 -7.43 -7.21
CA SER A 48 12.22 -8.05 -8.33
C SER A 48 12.73 -7.61 -9.71
N ARG A 49 13.74 -6.73 -9.78
CA ARG A 49 14.34 -6.25 -11.03
C ARG A 49 15.70 -6.88 -11.29
#